data_AF-A0A3A0B051-F1
#
_entry.id   AF-A0A3A0B051-F1
#
_cell.length_a   1.000
_cell.length_b   1.000
_cell.length_c   1.000
_cell.angle_alpha   90.00
_cell.angle_beta   90.00
_cell.angle_gamma   90.00
#
_symmetry.space_group_name_H-M   'P 1'
#
loop_
_entity.id
_entity.type
_entity.pdbx_description
1 polymer ?
#
loop_
_entity_poly.entity_id
_entity_poly.type
_entity_poly.pdbx_seq_one_letter_code
_entity_poly.pdbx_strand_id
1 'polypeptide(L)'
;WFAAVLFTAMSVWAMWMVLLVLLMGSGHIAENVRLLRDSSSGALLIVNADRMLAGLKLLIGPSSLGLVLPSLVAGLVAVLRADGKRRFGLQALLVFQVLWFAWFVFASIAWPRYAFPALALNMVFAGWLILSAFRSLPDILVRLRVTSPHVVRFVQVSTVALVTLAIVGSAVVQLRPITQNRNHDARQFAASLERIVPPGAVVDGWEPEIGFLSNVAIQYPPLGSLDTAVRARWLGTAAMEDLRVEPKGEFLMVGPFGRWVGIYDQEIASGAYERVEQVGAYELWEHTGK
;
A
#
# COMPACT_ATOMS: atom_id res chain seq x y z
N TRP A 1 -23.06 -22.44 11.19
CA TRP A 1 -22.67 -21.02 11.06
C TRP A 1 -21.25 -20.83 10.55
N PHE A 2 -20.20 -21.34 11.19
CA PHE A 2 -18.83 -21.31 10.63
C PHE A 2 -18.78 -21.90 9.20
N ALA A 3 -19.42 -23.05 9.00
CA ALA A 3 -19.56 -23.66 7.67
C ALA A 3 -20.25 -22.75 6.64
N ALA A 4 -21.23 -21.95 7.05
CA ALA A 4 -21.93 -21.03 6.14
C ALA A 4 -21.02 -19.85 5.74
N VAL A 5 -20.26 -19.28 6.69
CA VAL A 5 -19.29 -18.22 6.39
C VAL A 5 -18.16 -18.72 5.50
N LEU A 6 -17.62 -19.91 5.81
CA LEU A 6 -16.60 -20.54 4.97
C LEU A 6 -17.13 -20.83 3.58
N PHE A 7 -18.34 -21.38 3.48
CA PHE A 7 -19.01 -21.62 2.21
C PHE A 7 -19.22 -20.33 1.42
N THR A 8 -19.70 -19.25 2.04
CA THR A 8 -19.85 -17.95 1.38
C THR A 8 -18.51 -17.40 0.91
N ALA A 9 -17.48 -17.41 1.75
CA ALA A 9 -16.14 -16.94 1.39
C ALA A 9 -15.56 -17.74 0.21
N MET A 10 -15.68 -19.07 0.27
CA MET A 10 -15.25 -19.96 -0.81
C MET A 10 -16.07 -19.75 -2.08
N SER A 11 -17.37 -19.50 -1.97
CA SER A 11 -18.25 -19.26 -3.12
C SER A 11 -17.94 -17.93 -3.79
N VAL A 12 -17.71 -16.88 -3.00
CA VAL A 12 -17.28 -15.56 -3.50
C VAL A 12 -15.91 -15.67 -4.17
N TRP A 13 -14.97 -16.38 -3.55
CA TRP A 13 -13.65 -16.61 -4.14
C TRP A 13 -13.75 -17.42 -5.44
N ALA A 14 -14.51 -18.51 -5.46
CA ALA A 14 -14.71 -19.34 -6.65
C ALA A 14 -15.40 -18.55 -7.77
N MET A 15 -16.42 -17.75 -7.45
CA MET A 15 -17.08 -16.87 -8.41
C MET A 15 -16.11 -15.82 -8.96
N TRP A 16 -15.26 -15.24 -8.12
CA TRP A 16 -14.22 -14.32 -8.55
C TRP A 16 -13.20 -15.00 -9.50
N MET A 17 -12.78 -16.23 -9.19
CA MET A 17 -11.91 -17.01 -10.06
C MET A 17 -12.57 -17.29 -11.42
N VAL A 18 -13.86 -17.66 -11.43
CA VAL A 18 -14.61 -17.88 -12.68
C VAL A 18 -14.70 -16.58 -13.49
N LEU A 19 -15.01 -15.45 -12.84
CA LEU A 19 -15.05 -14.15 -13.52
C LEU A 19 -13.70 -13.77 -14.12
N LEU A 20 -12.60 -13.98 -13.40
CA LEU A 20 -11.26 -13.76 -13.94
C LEU A 20 -11.01 -14.60 -15.19
N VAL A 21 -11.34 -15.90 -15.16
CA VAL A 21 -11.18 -16.78 -16.32
C VAL A 21 -12.03 -16.31 -17.51
N LEU A 22 -13.27 -15.88 -17.27
CA LEU A 22 -14.16 -15.37 -18.32
C LEU A 22 -13.67 -14.05 -18.92
N LEU A 23 -13.14 -13.15 -18.08
CA LEU A 23 -12.63 -11.85 -18.52
C LEU A 23 -11.29 -11.94 -19.25
N MET A 24 -10.45 -12.93 -18.92
CA MET A 24 -9.11 -13.08 -19.52
C MET A 24 -9.11 -13.86 -20.86
N GLY A 25 -10.25 -14.42 -21.28
CA GLY A 25 -10.37 -15.18 -22.52
C GLY A 25 -9.78 -16.60 -22.45
N SER A 26 -10.26 -17.50 -23.32
CA SER A 26 -9.92 -18.94 -23.29
C SER A 26 -8.53 -19.29 -23.85
N GLY A 27 -7.85 -18.36 -24.52
CA GLY A 27 -6.60 -18.64 -25.26
C GLY A 27 -5.37 -18.93 -24.40
N HIS A 28 -5.34 -18.47 -23.14
CA HIS A 28 -4.10 -18.41 -22.35
C HIS A 28 -4.29 -18.76 -20.87
N ILE A 29 -5.24 -19.64 -20.50
CA ILE A 29 -5.54 -19.95 -19.07
C ILE A 29 -4.27 -20.38 -18.31
N ALA A 30 -3.43 -21.24 -18.88
CA ALA A 30 -2.21 -21.70 -18.23
C ALA A 30 -1.19 -20.57 -18.02
N GLU A 31 -1.05 -19.68 -19.00
CA GLU A 31 -0.17 -18.52 -18.93
C GLU A 31 -0.72 -17.48 -17.94
N ASN A 32 -2.03 -17.23 -17.95
CA ASN A 32 -2.71 -16.35 -16.99
C ASN A 32 -2.61 -16.86 -15.55
N VAL A 33 -2.77 -18.17 -15.35
CA VAL A 33 -2.56 -18.80 -14.02
C VAL A 33 -1.10 -18.70 -13.61
N ARG A 34 -0.15 -18.86 -14.54
CA ARG A 34 1.28 -18.66 -14.26
C ARG A 34 1.57 -17.19 -13.90
N LEU A 35 1.04 -16.22 -14.64
CA LEU A 35 1.18 -14.79 -14.34
C LEU A 35 0.52 -14.42 -13.00
N LEU A 36 -0.64 -15.01 -12.69
CA LEU A 36 -1.31 -14.83 -11.39
C LEU A 36 -0.48 -15.43 -10.25
N ARG A 37 0.09 -16.61 -10.46
CA ARG A 37 1.00 -17.25 -9.50
C ARG A 37 2.24 -16.40 -9.30
N ASP A 38 2.88 -15.97 -10.38
CA ASP A 38 4.12 -15.21 -10.34
C ASP A 38 3.89 -13.85 -9.65
N SER A 39 2.80 -13.14 -9.97
CA SER A 39 2.40 -11.90 -9.28
C SER A 39 1.97 -12.08 -7.81
N SER A 40 1.47 -13.27 -7.43
CA SER A 40 1.12 -13.57 -6.04
C SER A 40 2.32 -14.07 -5.21
N SER A 41 3.29 -14.73 -5.85
CA SER A 41 4.29 -15.53 -5.15
C SER A 41 5.37 -14.72 -4.43
N GLY A 42 5.87 -13.61 -4.99
CA GLY A 42 6.97 -12.89 -4.34
C GLY A 42 6.58 -11.74 -3.43
N ALA A 43 5.31 -11.32 -3.40
CA ALA A 43 4.84 -10.29 -2.46
C ALA A 43 4.22 -10.86 -1.16
N LEU A 44 3.84 -12.14 -1.15
CA LEU A 44 2.99 -12.70 -0.09
C LEU A 44 3.73 -13.37 1.07
N LEU A 45 4.95 -13.88 0.90
CA LEU A 45 5.68 -14.59 1.96
C LEU A 45 7.18 -14.23 1.93
N ILE A 46 7.52 -13.14 2.60
CA ILE A 46 8.90 -12.68 2.81
C ILE A 46 9.18 -12.61 4.31
N VAL A 47 10.17 -13.39 4.74
CA VAL A 47 10.66 -13.41 6.12
C VAL A 47 12.02 -12.72 6.16
N ASN A 48 12.05 -11.48 6.66
CA ASN A 48 13.27 -10.68 6.78
C ASN A 48 13.18 -9.79 8.03
N ALA A 49 14.18 -9.84 8.92
CA ALA A 49 14.14 -9.17 10.21
C ALA A 49 14.05 -7.64 10.11
N ASP A 50 14.74 -7.01 9.15
CA ASP A 50 14.68 -5.56 8.95
C ASP A 50 13.29 -5.12 8.48
N ARG A 51 12.66 -5.93 7.61
CA ARG A 51 11.28 -5.69 7.16
C ARG A 51 10.27 -5.93 8.27
N MET A 52 10.46 -6.96 9.09
CA MET A 52 9.65 -7.19 10.28
C MET A 52 9.71 -5.99 11.24
N LEU A 53 10.92 -5.47 11.50
CA LEU A 53 11.10 -4.29 12.33
C LEU A 53 10.48 -3.03 11.71
N ALA A 54 10.62 -2.85 10.39
CA ALA A 54 9.98 -1.75 9.68
C ALA A 54 8.45 -1.83 9.75
N GLY A 55 7.87 -3.02 9.57
CA GLY A 55 6.44 -3.27 9.71
C GLY A 55 5.96 -3.00 11.12
N LEU A 56 6.69 -3.48 12.13
CA LEU A 56 6.38 -3.19 13.53
C LEU A 56 6.44 -1.69 13.83
N LYS A 57 7.51 -1.00 13.41
CA LYS A 57 7.66 0.47 13.55
C LYS A 57 6.51 1.23 12.90
N LEU A 58 6.02 0.77 11.75
CA LEU A 58 4.87 1.38 11.09
C LEU A 58 3.58 1.21 11.91
N LEU A 59 3.36 0.02 12.48
CA LEU A 59 2.16 -0.28 13.27
C LEU A 59 2.14 0.41 14.64
N ILE A 60 3.29 0.62 15.28
CA ILE A 60 3.38 1.31 16.59
C ILE A 60 3.73 2.79 16.47
N GLY A 61 4.07 3.25 15.26
CA GLY A 61 4.59 4.58 15.01
C GLY A 61 3.50 5.66 14.90
N PRO A 62 3.93 6.90 14.59
CA PRO A 62 3.03 8.06 14.47
C PRO A 62 1.94 7.89 13.41
N SER A 63 2.22 7.11 12.35
CA SER A 63 1.29 6.80 11.26
C SER A 63 0.01 6.10 11.73
N SER A 64 0.06 5.38 12.85
CA SER A 64 -1.09 4.70 13.45
C SER A 64 -1.53 5.33 14.78
N LEU A 65 -0.96 6.48 15.14
CA LEU A 65 -1.08 7.12 16.46
C LEU A 65 -0.64 6.21 17.62
N GLY A 66 0.10 5.14 17.35
CA GLY A 66 0.42 4.10 18.35
C GLY A 66 -0.80 3.34 18.86
N LEU A 67 -1.96 3.47 18.20
CA LEU A 67 -3.23 2.94 18.72
C LEU A 67 -3.46 1.47 18.39
N VAL A 68 -2.67 0.85 17.50
CA VAL A 68 -2.91 -0.53 17.03
C VAL A 68 -2.98 -1.54 18.17
N LEU A 69 -1.97 -1.58 19.04
CA LEU A 69 -1.96 -2.55 20.13
C LEU A 69 -3.05 -2.25 21.18
N PRO A 70 -3.21 -1.00 21.67
CA PRO A 70 -4.31 -0.65 22.57
C PRO A 70 -5.69 -0.99 22.01
N SER A 71 -5.94 -0.73 20.73
CA SER A 71 -7.24 -1.01 20.11
C SER A 71 -7.47 -2.51 19.92
N LEU A 72 -6.46 -3.31 19.62
CA LEU A 72 -6.62 -4.78 19.60
C LEU A 72 -6.99 -5.35 20.98
N VAL A 73 -6.34 -4.87 22.05
CA VAL A 73 -6.71 -5.22 23.43
C VAL A 73 -8.14 -4.79 23.74
N ALA A 74 -8.51 -3.57 23.33
CA ALA A 74 -9.85 -3.06 23.48
C ALA A 74 -10.89 -3.91 22.72
N GLY A 75 -10.55 -4.36 21.51
CA GLY A 75 -11.33 -5.29 20.71
C GLY A 75 -11.53 -6.64 21.39
N LEU A 76 -10.48 -7.20 22.00
CA LEU A 76 -10.59 -8.42 22.80
C LEU A 76 -11.56 -8.22 23.97
N VAL A 77 -11.42 -7.12 24.72
CA VAL A 77 -12.36 -6.80 25.82
C VAL A 77 -13.79 -6.64 25.30
N ALA A 78 -13.98 -5.98 24.16
CA ALA A 78 -15.30 -5.80 23.54
C ALA A 78 -15.93 -7.14 23.12
N VAL A 79 -15.12 -8.09 22.60
CA VAL A 79 -15.56 -9.46 22.28
C VAL A 79 -15.98 -10.19 23.55
N LEU A 80 -15.17 -10.12 24.61
CA LEU A 80 -15.47 -10.80 25.89
C LEU A 80 -16.74 -10.28 26.57
N ARG A 81 -17.11 -9.01 26.32
CA ARG A 81 -18.32 -8.37 26.86
C ARG A 81 -19.55 -8.46 25.96
N ALA A 82 -19.42 -8.97 24.75
CA ALA A 82 -20.52 -9.04 23.80
C ALA A 82 -21.21 -10.39 23.85
N ASP A 83 -22.52 -10.40 23.54
CA ASP A 83 -23.33 -11.62 23.47
C ASP A 83 -23.86 -11.89 22.05
N GLY A 84 -24.19 -13.16 21.80
CA GLY A 84 -24.87 -13.62 20.58
C GLY A 84 -24.20 -13.17 19.28
N LYS A 85 -25.01 -12.64 18.35
CA LYS A 85 -24.56 -12.22 17.00
C LYS A 85 -23.52 -11.11 17.03
N ARG A 86 -23.56 -10.21 18.03
CA ARG A 86 -22.60 -9.11 18.17
C ARG A 86 -21.21 -9.63 18.50
N ARG A 87 -21.11 -10.60 19.42
CA ARG A 87 -19.84 -11.26 19.76
C ARG A 87 -19.16 -11.84 18.54
N PHE A 88 -19.93 -12.55 17.71
CA PHE A 88 -19.43 -13.15 16.49
C PHE A 88 -18.83 -12.12 15.53
N GLY A 89 -19.55 -11.01 15.26
CA GLY A 89 -19.06 -9.95 14.38
C GLY A 89 -17.76 -9.31 14.87
N LEU A 90 -17.68 -8.99 16.17
CA LEU A 90 -16.46 -8.44 16.77
C LEU A 90 -15.31 -9.44 16.76
N GLN A 91 -15.58 -10.72 17.00
CA GLN A 91 -14.58 -11.78 16.98
C GLN A 91 -14.02 -11.98 15.57
N ALA A 92 -14.86 -12.02 14.54
CA ALA A 92 -14.43 -12.12 13.15
C ALA A 92 -13.52 -10.95 12.76
N LEU A 93 -13.91 -9.72 13.13
CA LEU A 93 -13.09 -8.52 12.90
C LEU A 93 -11.75 -8.57 13.63
N LEU A 94 -11.74 -9.02 14.89
CA LEU A 94 -10.52 -9.13 15.69
C LEU A 94 -9.57 -10.19 15.10
N VAL A 95 -10.08 -11.37 14.76
CA VAL A 95 -9.30 -12.45 14.15
C VAL A 95 -8.71 -11.99 12.80
N PHE A 96 -9.51 -11.34 11.95
CA PHE A 96 -9.04 -10.78 10.69
C PHE A 96 -7.86 -9.82 10.92
N GLN A 97 -8.02 -8.86 11.83
CA GLN A 97 -6.97 -7.87 12.11
C GLN A 97 -5.70 -8.51 12.67
N VAL A 98 -5.82 -9.44 13.63
CA VAL A 98 -4.66 -10.13 14.20
C VAL A 98 -3.91 -10.93 13.14
N LEU A 99 -4.61 -11.71 12.32
CA LEU A 99 -3.99 -12.47 11.23
C LEU A 99 -3.35 -11.56 10.18
N TRP A 100 -4.03 -10.46 9.83
CA TRP A 100 -3.52 -9.51 8.84
C TRP A 100 -2.29 -8.76 9.35
N PHE A 101 -2.29 -8.28 10.59
CA PHE A 101 -1.12 -7.63 11.17
C PHE A 101 0.02 -8.61 11.39
N ALA A 102 -0.27 -9.85 11.77
CA ALA A 102 0.74 -10.90 11.85
C ALA A 102 1.37 -11.15 10.48
N TRP A 103 0.57 -11.33 9.43
CA TRP A 103 1.09 -11.47 8.07
C TRP A 103 1.89 -10.24 7.64
N PHE A 104 1.37 -9.03 7.86
CA PHE A 104 2.04 -7.79 7.50
C PHE A 104 3.42 -7.67 8.15
N VAL A 105 3.53 -8.01 9.43
CA VAL A 105 4.80 -7.95 10.18
C VAL A 105 5.73 -9.10 9.80
N PHE A 106 5.25 -10.34 9.83
CA PHE A 106 6.12 -11.53 9.78
C PHE A 106 6.37 -12.07 8.38
N ALA A 107 5.52 -11.74 7.41
CA ALA A 107 5.51 -12.42 6.11
C ALA A 107 5.36 -11.46 4.91
N SER A 108 5.36 -10.14 5.11
CA SER A 108 5.27 -9.17 4.02
C SER A 108 6.54 -8.32 3.90
N ILE A 109 6.69 -7.60 2.78
CA ILE A 109 7.73 -6.58 2.61
C ILE A 109 7.52 -5.30 3.44
N ALA A 110 6.48 -5.27 4.29
CA ALA A 110 6.12 -4.15 5.14
C ALA A 110 5.81 -2.83 4.39
N TRP A 111 5.30 -2.93 3.16
CA TRP A 111 4.87 -1.74 2.41
C TRP A 111 3.59 -1.15 3.04
N PRO A 112 3.59 0.13 3.50
CA PRO A 112 2.44 0.77 4.14
C PRO A 112 1.05 0.48 3.57
N ARG A 113 0.90 0.42 2.23
CA ARG A 113 -0.39 0.13 1.57
C ARG A 113 -0.99 -1.23 1.94
N TYR A 114 -0.15 -2.21 2.29
CA TYR A 114 -0.61 -3.53 2.70
C TYR A 114 -1.18 -3.55 4.12
N ALA A 115 -0.79 -2.61 4.99
CA ALA A 115 -1.39 -2.49 6.32
C ALA A 115 -2.77 -1.82 6.30
N PHE A 116 -3.09 -1.06 5.24
CA PHE A 116 -4.27 -0.18 5.19
C PHE A 116 -5.60 -0.87 5.51
N PRO A 117 -5.96 -2.05 4.95
CA PRO A 117 -7.25 -2.67 5.24
C PRO A 117 -7.45 -2.99 6.72
N ALA A 118 -6.43 -3.57 7.37
CA ALA A 118 -6.48 -3.88 8.79
C ALA A 118 -6.43 -2.61 9.65
N LEU A 119 -5.64 -1.60 9.26
CA LEU A 119 -5.61 -0.31 9.96
C LEU A 119 -6.96 0.41 9.91
N ALA A 120 -7.64 0.39 8.76
CA ALA A 120 -8.96 0.99 8.59
C ALA A 120 -10.00 0.31 9.49
N LEU A 121 -10.03 -1.03 9.51
CA LEU A 121 -10.93 -1.79 10.39
C LEU A 121 -10.57 -1.64 11.88
N ASN A 122 -9.29 -1.48 12.18
CA ASN A 122 -8.83 -1.25 13.54
C ASN A 122 -9.35 0.08 14.14
N MET A 123 -9.74 1.05 13.30
CA MET A 123 -10.40 2.28 13.76
C MET A 123 -11.71 2.02 14.50
N VAL A 124 -12.40 0.89 14.24
CA VAL A 124 -13.60 0.51 14.99
C VAL A 124 -13.27 0.27 16.45
N PHE A 125 -12.20 -0.47 16.74
CA PHE A 125 -11.78 -0.73 18.11
C PHE A 125 -11.08 0.47 18.75
N ALA A 126 -10.34 1.27 17.98
CA ALA A 126 -9.77 2.51 18.48
C ALA A 126 -10.87 3.50 18.90
N GLY A 127 -11.93 3.64 18.10
CA GLY A 127 -13.10 4.43 18.45
C GLY A 127 -13.81 3.92 19.70
N TRP A 128 -13.98 2.59 19.83
CA TRP A 128 -14.54 1.99 21.03
C TRP A 128 -13.68 2.25 22.28
N LEU A 129 -12.35 2.15 22.16
CA LEU A 129 -11.40 2.44 23.23
C LEU A 129 -11.52 3.90 23.70
N ILE A 130 -11.47 4.85 22.75
CA ILE A 130 -11.59 6.29 23.03
C ILE A 130 -12.93 6.58 23.70
N LEU A 131 -14.04 6.05 23.17
CA LEU A 131 -15.36 6.27 23.73
C LEU A 131 -15.50 5.66 25.14
N SER A 132 -14.94 4.47 25.36
CA SER A 132 -14.95 3.80 26.66
C SER A 132 -14.12 4.57 27.70
N ALA A 133 -12.94 5.05 27.30
CA ALA A 133 -12.10 5.92 28.14
C ALA A 133 -12.83 7.22 28.48
N PHE A 134 -13.46 7.86 27.49
CA PHE A 134 -14.22 9.09 27.69
C PHE A 134 -15.40 8.91 28.67
N ARG A 135 -16.15 7.81 28.52
CA ARG A 135 -17.27 7.47 29.41
C ARG A 135 -16.82 7.13 30.83
N SER A 136 -15.62 6.58 31.00
CA SER A 136 -15.07 6.22 32.32
C SER A 136 -14.43 7.42 33.03
N LEU A 137 -14.25 8.54 32.33
CA LEU A 137 -13.54 9.72 32.83
C LEU A 137 -14.19 10.32 34.09
N PRO A 138 -15.53 10.48 34.19
CA PRO A 138 -16.16 10.97 35.42
C PRO A 138 -15.88 10.08 36.63
N ASP A 139 -15.98 8.76 36.48
CA ASP A 139 -15.73 7.81 37.57
C ASP A 139 -14.28 7.86 38.05
N ILE A 140 -13.33 8.02 37.12
CA ILE A 140 -11.91 8.22 37.43
C ILE A 140 -11.71 9.52 38.20
N LEU A 141 -12.33 10.62 37.77
CA LEU A 141 -12.22 11.93 38.43
C LEU A 141 -12.83 11.91 39.84
N VAL A 142 -13.95 11.21 40.04
CA VAL A 142 -14.55 11.00 41.37
C VAL A 142 -13.59 10.23 42.29
N ARG A 143 -12.94 9.16 41.79
CA ARG A 143 -11.92 8.41 42.56
C ARG A 143 -10.71 9.27 42.92
N LEU A 144 -10.37 10.24 42.07
CA LEU A 144 -9.34 11.24 42.32
C LEU A 144 -9.82 12.40 43.22
N ARG A 145 -11.02 12.29 43.81
CA ARG A 145 -11.64 13.31 44.69
C ARG A 145 -11.89 14.65 44.00
N VAL A 146 -12.00 14.65 42.67
CA VAL A 146 -12.40 15.83 41.89
C VAL A 146 -13.93 15.86 41.85
N THR A 147 -14.53 16.69 42.69
CA THR A 147 -16.01 16.79 42.82
C THR A 147 -16.60 18.01 42.12
N SER A 148 -15.76 18.97 41.67
CA SER A 148 -16.24 20.17 40.99
C SER A 148 -16.78 19.84 39.59
N PRO A 149 -18.06 20.11 39.28
CA PRO A 149 -18.65 19.82 37.98
C PRO A 149 -18.01 20.64 36.84
N HIS A 150 -17.51 21.84 37.15
CA HIS A 150 -16.79 22.67 36.18
C HIS A 150 -15.46 22.04 35.77
N VAL A 151 -14.73 21.47 36.73
CA VAL A 151 -13.46 20.77 36.45
C VAL A 151 -13.72 19.51 35.63
N VAL A 152 -14.72 18.71 35.98
CA VAL A 152 -15.11 17.52 35.20
C VAL A 152 -15.45 17.87 33.76
N ARG A 153 -16.29 18.90 33.55
CA ARG A 153 -16.68 19.37 32.21
C ARG A 153 -15.49 19.91 31.43
N PHE A 154 -14.60 20.67 32.08
CA PHE A 154 -13.37 21.16 31.46
C PHE A 154 -12.51 20.00 30.97
N VAL A 155 -12.22 19.02 31.83
CA VAL A 155 -11.41 17.84 31.48
C VAL A 155 -12.04 17.05 30.31
N GLN A 156 -13.36 16.88 30.30
CA GLN A 156 -14.07 16.23 29.18
C GLN A 156 -13.89 17.01 27.87
N VAL A 157 -14.16 18.32 27.87
CA VAL A 157 -14.01 19.17 26.67
C VAL A 157 -12.56 19.17 26.19
N SER A 158 -11.60 19.33 27.09
CA SER A 158 -10.17 19.27 26.77
C SER A 158 -9.76 17.92 26.20
N THR A 159 -10.32 16.81 26.71
CA THR A 159 -10.05 15.47 26.17
C THR A 159 -10.59 15.32 24.75
N VAL A 160 -11.82 15.76 24.50
CA VAL A 160 -12.41 15.75 23.14
C VAL A 160 -11.59 16.63 22.19
N ALA A 161 -11.19 17.82 22.64
CA ALA A 161 -10.37 18.74 21.86
C ALA A 161 -9.00 18.13 21.53
N LEU A 162 -8.33 17.48 22.50
CA LEU A 162 -7.04 16.81 22.31
C LEU A 162 -7.13 15.63 21.34
N VAL A 163 -8.13 14.77 21.49
CA VAL A 163 -8.34 13.63 20.58
C VAL A 163 -8.65 14.14 19.16
N THR A 164 -9.52 15.15 19.03
CA THR A 164 -9.83 15.77 17.75
C THR A 164 -8.59 16.39 17.12
N LEU A 165 -7.78 17.11 17.90
CA LEU A 165 -6.54 17.71 17.43
C LEU A 165 -5.52 16.64 17.00
N ALA A 166 -5.43 15.51 17.70
CA ALA A 166 -4.55 14.41 17.31
C ALA A 166 -4.97 13.80 15.97
N ILE A 167 -6.27 13.56 15.76
CA ILE A 167 -6.81 13.01 14.50
C ILE A 167 -6.64 14.01 13.36
N VAL A 168 -7.11 15.25 13.54
CA VAL A 168 -7.06 16.30 12.51
C VAL A 168 -5.61 16.68 12.23
N GLY A 169 -4.78 16.83 13.25
CA GLY A 169 -3.37 17.15 13.12
C GLY A 169 -2.62 16.08 12.34
N SER A 170 -2.86 14.79 12.63
CA SER A 170 -2.29 13.68 11.85
C SER A 170 -2.76 13.72 10.40
N ALA A 171 -4.05 13.94 10.15
CA ALA A 171 -4.59 14.07 8.79
C ALA A 171 -3.95 15.25 8.05
N VAL A 172 -3.78 16.40 8.69
CA VAL A 172 -3.13 17.58 8.10
C VAL A 172 -1.68 17.28 7.73
N VAL A 173 -0.92 16.64 8.61
CA VAL A 173 0.48 16.26 8.32
C VAL A 173 0.55 15.34 7.10
N GLN A 174 -0.36 14.39 6.97
CA GLN A 174 -0.40 13.46 5.84
C GLN A 174 -0.93 14.09 4.54
N LEU A 175 -1.88 15.02 4.63
CA LEU A 175 -2.48 15.70 3.47
C LEU A 175 -1.65 16.89 2.98
N ARG A 176 -0.80 17.47 3.82
CA ARG A 176 0.01 18.65 3.48
C ARG A 176 0.91 18.41 2.26
N PRO A 177 1.69 17.31 2.16
CA PRO A 177 2.45 17.03 0.94
C PRO A 177 1.56 16.91 -0.30
N ILE A 178 0.37 16.33 -0.18
CA ILE A 178 -0.54 16.15 -1.33
C ILE A 178 -1.10 17.49 -1.82
N THR A 179 -1.46 18.37 -0.90
CA THR A 179 -2.09 19.67 -1.23
C THR A 179 -1.08 20.75 -1.61
N GLN A 180 0.13 20.70 -1.04
CA GLN A 180 1.17 21.70 -1.27
C GLN A 180 2.12 21.33 -2.40
N ASN A 181 2.34 20.04 -2.66
CA ASN A 181 3.25 19.60 -3.69
C ASN A 181 2.50 19.51 -5.03
N ARG A 182 2.38 20.64 -5.72
CA ARG A 182 1.88 20.72 -7.11
C ARG A 182 2.97 20.28 -8.08
N ASN A 183 3.48 19.07 -7.91
CA ASN A 183 4.38 18.49 -8.89
C ASN A 183 3.59 18.23 -10.18
N HIS A 184 3.97 18.91 -11.25
CA HIS A 184 3.38 18.77 -12.59
C HIS A 184 4.33 18.07 -13.56
N ASP A 185 5.46 17.56 -13.09
CA ASP A 185 6.55 17.01 -13.90
C ASP A 185 6.03 15.85 -14.76
N ALA A 186 5.24 14.94 -14.19
CA ALA A 186 4.66 13.81 -14.95
C ALA A 186 3.79 14.28 -16.12
N ARG A 187 2.99 15.34 -15.92
CA ARG A 187 2.14 15.91 -16.98
C ARG A 187 2.96 16.65 -18.03
N GLN A 188 3.96 17.41 -17.59
CA GLN A 188 4.86 18.14 -18.50
C GLN A 188 5.72 17.17 -19.31
N PHE A 189 6.16 16.07 -18.70
CA PHE A 189 6.91 15.01 -19.36
C PHE A 189 6.04 14.27 -20.37
N ALA A 190 4.82 13.88 -20.01
CA ALA A 190 3.85 13.29 -20.93
C ALA A 190 3.59 14.18 -22.16
N ALA A 191 3.40 15.48 -21.96
CA ALA A 191 3.26 16.44 -23.07
C ALA A 191 4.54 16.56 -23.92
N SER A 192 5.71 16.41 -23.31
CA SER A 192 7.00 16.43 -24.03
C SER A 192 7.19 15.15 -24.85
N LEU A 193 6.76 13.99 -24.35
CA LEU A 193 6.75 12.74 -25.11
C LEU A 193 5.92 12.86 -26.39
N GLU A 194 4.70 13.40 -26.31
CA GLU A 194 3.83 13.57 -27.48
C GLU A 194 4.43 14.50 -28.55
N ARG A 195 5.35 15.40 -28.16
CA ARG A 195 6.03 16.31 -29.07
C ARG A 195 7.28 15.69 -29.71
N ILE A 196 7.99 14.83 -28.97
CA ILE A 196 9.30 14.30 -29.37
C ILE A 196 9.17 12.94 -30.06
N VAL A 197 8.34 12.05 -29.50
CA VAL A 197 8.20 10.68 -29.98
C VAL A 197 7.34 10.66 -31.25
N PRO A 198 7.86 10.16 -32.38
CA PRO A 198 7.08 10.06 -33.61
C PRO A 198 5.83 9.19 -33.46
N PRO A 199 4.73 9.48 -34.17
CA PRO A 199 3.56 8.62 -34.18
C PRO A 199 3.92 7.19 -34.60
N GLY A 200 3.58 6.20 -33.76
CA GLY A 200 3.84 4.79 -34.01
C GLY A 200 5.17 4.27 -33.47
N ALA A 201 6.07 5.13 -32.99
CA ALA A 201 7.27 4.69 -32.28
C ALA A 201 6.89 4.05 -30.93
N VAL A 202 7.65 3.02 -30.54
CA VAL A 202 7.46 2.30 -29.29
C VAL A 202 8.39 2.88 -28.24
N VAL A 203 7.83 3.23 -27.07
CA VAL A 203 8.60 3.67 -25.90
C VAL A 203 8.62 2.54 -24.87
N ASP A 204 9.78 2.03 -24.50
CA ASP A 204 9.88 1.18 -23.32
C ASP A 204 9.88 2.02 -22.06
N GLY A 205 9.16 1.59 -21.02
CA GLY A 205 9.19 2.28 -19.74
C GLY A 205 8.35 1.61 -18.67
N TRP A 206 8.52 2.07 -17.43
CA TRP A 206 7.86 1.48 -16.28
C TRP A 206 7.10 2.46 -15.39
N GLU A 207 6.63 3.56 -15.98
CA GLU A 207 5.86 4.60 -15.29
C GLU A 207 4.39 4.57 -15.77
N PRO A 208 3.48 3.87 -15.07
CA PRO A 208 2.09 3.72 -15.49
C PRO A 208 1.35 5.06 -15.64
N GLU A 209 1.68 6.04 -14.80
CA GLU A 209 1.09 7.36 -14.83
C GLU A 209 1.36 8.10 -16.15
N ILE A 210 2.50 7.84 -16.81
CA ILE A 210 2.80 8.47 -18.10
C ILE A 210 1.97 7.84 -19.22
N GLY A 211 1.75 6.52 -19.17
CA GLY A 211 0.84 5.83 -20.10
C GLY A 211 -0.61 6.25 -19.92
N PHE A 212 -0.99 6.72 -18.74
CA PHE A 212 -2.30 7.33 -18.50
C PHE A 212 -2.37 8.79 -18.99
N LEU A 213 -1.27 9.55 -18.89
CA LEU A 213 -1.23 10.98 -19.19
C LEU A 213 -0.86 11.33 -20.64
N SER A 214 -0.42 10.35 -21.44
CA SER A 214 -0.02 10.52 -22.84
C SER A 214 -0.72 9.53 -23.75
N ASN A 215 -0.75 9.83 -25.05
CA ASN A 215 -1.24 8.92 -26.09
C ASN A 215 -0.12 8.07 -26.72
N VAL A 216 1.09 8.11 -26.17
CA VAL A 216 2.23 7.37 -26.70
C VAL A 216 2.14 5.90 -26.30
N ALA A 217 2.45 4.99 -27.23
CA ALA A 217 2.44 3.57 -26.95
C ALA A 217 3.63 3.20 -26.04
N ILE A 218 3.33 2.88 -24.79
CA ILE A 218 4.32 2.44 -23.81
C ILE A 218 4.32 0.92 -23.71
N GLN A 219 5.48 0.33 -23.95
CA GLN A 219 5.74 -1.07 -23.70
C GLN A 219 6.28 -1.24 -22.27
N TYR A 220 5.53 -1.98 -21.47
CA TYR A 220 5.89 -2.28 -20.09
C TYR A 220 6.72 -3.57 -19.99
N PRO A 221 7.62 -3.67 -19.00
CA PRO A 221 8.24 -4.93 -18.64
C PRO A 221 7.19 -6.02 -18.33
N PRO A 222 7.53 -7.31 -18.52
CA PRO A 222 6.67 -8.41 -18.11
C PRO A 222 6.24 -8.27 -16.64
N LEU A 223 4.98 -8.61 -16.33
CA LEU A 223 4.42 -8.45 -14.98
C LEU A 223 5.24 -9.15 -13.88
N GLY A 224 5.84 -10.30 -14.18
CA GLY A 224 6.71 -11.03 -13.23
C GLY A 224 8.01 -10.29 -12.88
N SER A 225 8.48 -9.38 -13.74
CA SER A 225 9.67 -8.57 -13.48
C SER A 225 9.43 -7.57 -12.35
N LEU A 226 8.19 -7.08 -12.17
CA LEU A 226 7.84 -6.11 -11.13
C LEU A 226 8.12 -6.64 -9.73
N ASP A 227 7.55 -7.79 -9.45
CA ASP A 227 7.65 -8.43 -8.15
C ASP A 227 9.10 -8.80 -7.84
N THR A 228 9.81 -9.35 -8.82
CA THR A 228 11.22 -9.71 -8.68
C THR A 228 12.08 -8.47 -8.41
N ALA A 229 11.87 -7.37 -9.15
CA ALA A 229 12.68 -6.15 -9.01
C ALA A 229 12.44 -5.45 -7.67
N VAL A 230 11.16 -5.33 -7.29
CA VAL A 230 10.75 -4.81 -5.98
C VAL A 230 11.38 -5.66 -4.87
N ARG A 231 11.27 -6.99 -4.95
CA ARG A 231 11.82 -7.91 -3.96
C ARG A 231 13.34 -7.78 -3.86
N ALA A 232 14.05 -7.76 -4.98
CA ALA A 232 15.49 -7.60 -5.01
C ALA A 232 15.92 -6.28 -4.36
N ARG A 233 15.19 -5.18 -4.63
CA ARG A 233 15.45 -3.88 -4.03
C ARG A 233 15.20 -3.84 -2.52
N TRP A 234 14.13 -4.48 -2.04
CA TRP A 234 13.77 -4.50 -0.61
C TRP A 234 14.62 -5.47 0.23
N LEU A 235 15.09 -6.57 -0.37
CA LEU A 235 15.88 -7.61 0.27
C LEU A 235 17.39 -7.48 0.02
N GLY A 236 17.82 -6.62 -0.89
CA GLY A 236 19.22 -6.46 -1.27
C GLY A 236 19.82 -7.70 -1.94
N THR A 237 19.00 -8.52 -2.62
CA THR A 237 19.48 -9.75 -3.27
C THR A 237 19.99 -9.48 -4.68
N ALA A 238 20.98 -10.26 -5.13
CA ALA A 238 21.59 -10.17 -6.46
C ALA A 238 20.65 -10.50 -7.64
N ALA A 239 19.39 -10.84 -7.39
CA ALA A 239 18.37 -11.15 -8.39
C ALA A 239 18.09 -10.01 -9.39
N MET A 240 18.68 -8.82 -9.22
CA MET A 240 18.69 -7.76 -10.22
C MET A 240 19.45 -8.14 -11.49
N GLU A 241 20.49 -8.98 -11.40
CA GLU A 241 21.25 -9.44 -12.58
C GLU A 241 20.38 -10.35 -13.48
N ASP A 242 19.47 -11.12 -12.90
CA ASP A 242 18.52 -11.97 -13.61
C ASP A 242 17.32 -11.21 -14.19
N LEU A 243 17.15 -9.92 -13.83
CA LEU A 243 16.06 -9.05 -14.27
C LEU A 243 16.39 -8.25 -15.52
N ARG A 244 17.30 -8.76 -16.35
CA ARG A 244 17.70 -8.10 -17.58
C ARG A 244 16.49 -8.00 -18.52
N VAL A 245 15.89 -6.82 -18.56
CA VAL A 245 14.91 -6.47 -19.56
C VAL A 245 15.68 -5.80 -20.68
N GLU A 246 15.70 -6.43 -21.84
CA GLU A 246 16.22 -5.84 -23.07
C GLU A 246 15.11 -4.95 -23.65
N PRO A 247 15.18 -3.61 -23.48
CA PRO A 247 14.27 -2.71 -24.17
C PRO A 247 14.45 -2.89 -25.68
N LYS A 248 13.34 -2.83 -26.42
CA LYS A 248 13.28 -2.98 -27.88
C LYS A 248 12.75 -1.73 -28.57
N GLY A 249 12.27 -0.76 -27.80
CA GLY A 249 11.74 0.50 -28.25
C GLY A 249 12.85 1.42 -28.75
N GLU A 250 12.48 2.22 -29.76
CA GLU A 250 13.29 3.32 -30.27
C GLU A 250 13.59 4.35 -29.18
N PHE A 251 12.68 4.45 -28.20
CA PHE A 251 12.81 5.31 -27.05
C PHE A 251 12.72 4.52 -25.76
N LEU A 252 13.44 5.00 -24.75
CA LEU A 252 13.42 4.49 -23.40
C LEU A 252 13.05 5.62 -22.43
N MET A 253 12.00 5.41 -21.65
CA MET A 253 11.55 6.31 -20.61
C MET A 253 11.96 5.78 -19.24
N VAL A 254 12.63 6.63 -18.45
CA VAL A 254 12.99 6.33 -17.06
C VAL A 254 12.43 7.41 -16.14
N GLY A 255 11.51 7.04 -15.25
CA GLY A 255 11.00 7.90 -14.20
C GLY A 255 11.41 7.44 -12.80
N PRO A 256 10.72 7.94 -11.76
CA PRO A 256 11.04 7.64 -10.38
C PRO A 256 11.00 6.14 -10.06
N PHE A 257 10.03 5.40 -10.60
CA PHE A 257 9.89 3.99 -10.29
C PHE A 257 10.98 3.16 -10.96
N GLY A 258 11.15 3.31 -12.28
CA GLY A 258 12.16 2.64 -13.09
C GLY A 258 13.58 2.89 -12.56
N ARG A 259 13.86 4.12 -12.13
CA ARG A 259 15.14 4.49 -11.49
C ARG A 259 15.31 3.89 -10.10
N TRP A 260 14.26 3.82 -9.30
CA TRP A 260 14.35 3.25 -7.95
C TRP A 260 14.67 1.75 -8.00
N VAL A 261 14.10 1.02 -8.96
CA VAL A 261 14.43 -0.39 -9.18
C VAL A 261 15.73 -0.57 -9.96
N GLY A 262 16.11 0.35 -10.83
CA GLY A 262 17.35 0.30 -11.61
C GLY A 262 17.29 -0.66 -12.81
N ILE A 263 16.09 -0.89 -13.36
CA ILE A 263 15.89 -1.92 -14.40
C ILE A 263 16.61 -1.58 -15.73
N TYR A 264 16.82 -0.29 -16.01
CA TYR A 264 17.42 0.17 -17.25
C TYR A 264 18.87 0.68 -17.08
N ASP A 265 19.44 0.59 -15.87
CA ASP A 265 20.75 1.19 -15.56
C ASP A 265 21.87 0.60 -16.42
N GLN A 266 21.82 -0.70 -16.70
CA GLN A 266 22.83 -1.38 -17.54
C GLN A 266 22.77 -0.91 -19.01
N GLU A 267 21.57 -0.72 -19.56
CA GLU A 267 21.39 -0.32 -20.96
C GLU A 267 21.71 1.16 -21.18
N ILE A 268 21.49 1.99 -20.16
CA ILE A 268 21.97 3.38 -20.18
C ILE A 268 23.50 3.41 -20.06
N ALA A 269 24.08 2.58 -19.18
CA ALA A 269 25.54 2.53 -18.99
C ALA A 269 26.30 1.92 -20.18
N SER A 270 25.66 1.07 -20.99
CA SER A 270 26.26 0.49 -22.21
C SER A 270 26.46 1.53 -23.32
N GLY A 271 25.77 2.68 -23.23
CA GLY A 271 25.77 3.71 -24.27
C GLY A 271 24.86 3.40 -25.45
N ALA A 272 23.99 2.38 -25.34
CA ALA A 272 22.99 2.07 -26.35
C ALA A 272 21.96 3.20 -26.52
N TYR A 273 21.75 4.00 -25.49
CA TYR A 273 20.78 5.09 -25.45
C TYR A 273 21.43 6.44 -25.14
N GLU A 274 20.94 7.52 -25.77
CA GLU A 274 21.34 8.91 -25.50
C GLU A 274 20.14 9.71 -24.97
N ARG A 275 20.37 10.57 -23.97
CA ARG A 275 19.29 11.32 -23.33
C ARG A 275 18.86 12.49 -24.19
N VAL A 276 17.57 12.53 -24.53
CA VAL A 276 16.99 13.57 -25.39
C VAL A 276 16.17 14.61 -24.63
N GLU A 277 15.57 14.24 -23.48
CA GLU A 277 14.74 15.16 -22.69
C GLU A 277 14.80 14.81 -21.20
N GLN A 278 14.64 15.82 -20.34
CA GLN A 278 14.52 15.63 -18.89
C GLN A 278 13.52 16.62 -18.31
N VAL A 279 12.49 16.11 -17.64
CA VAL A 279 11.50 16.93 -16.91
C VAL A 279 11.42 16.41 -15.47
N GLY A 280 11.98 17.19 -14.55
CA GLY A 280 12.07 16.80 -13.15
C GLY A 280 12.84 15.48 -12.98
N ALA A 281 12.15 14.47 -12.46
CA ALA A 281 12.70 13.13 -12.24
C ALA A 281 12.52 12.16 -13.43
N TYR A 282 11.88 12.60 -14.52
CA TYR A 282 11.64 11.81 -15.72
C TYR A 282 12.66 12.14 -16.80
N GLU A 283 13.15 11.11 -17.48
CA GLU A 283 14.09 11.21 -18.58
C GLU A 283 13.59 10.40 -19.77
N LEU A 284 13.76 10.97 -20.96
CA LEU A 284 13.58 10.28 -22.22
C LEU A 284 14.96 10.05 -22.84
N TRP A 285 15.16 8.84 -23.32
CA TRP A 285 16.35 8.41 -24.02
C TRP A 285 15.98 7.86 -25.38
N GLU A 286 16.83 8.09 -26.38
CA GLU A 286 16.68 7.61 -27.75
C GLU A 286 17.77 6.58 -28.04
N HIS A 287 17.39 5.50 -28.72
CA HIS A 287 18.32 4.44 -29.09
C HIS A 287 19.31 4.94 -30.15
N THR A 288 20.60 4.83 -29.86
CA THR A 288 21.68 5.39 -30.71
C THR A 288 21.96 4.57 -31.97
N GLY A 289 21.34 3.39 -32.12
CA GLY A 289 21.49 2.51 -33.28
C GLY A 289 22.86 1.85 -33.42
N LYS A 290 23.68 1.87 -32.36
CA LYS A 290 25.00 1.24 -32.28
C LYS A 290 24.93 -0.21 -31.83
#